data_AF-A0A9J6QM68-F1
#
_entry.id   AF-A0A9J6QM68-F1
#
_cell.length_a   1.000
_cell.length_b   1.000
_cell.length_c   1.000
_cell.angle_alpha   90.00
_cell.angle_beta   90.00
_cell.angle_gamma   90.00
#
_symmetry.space_group_name_H-M   'P 1'
#
loop_
_entity.id
_entity.type
_entity.pdbx_description
1 polymer ?
#
loop_
_entity_poly.entity_id
_entity_poly.type
_entity_poly.pdbx_seq_one_letter_code
_entity_poly.pdbx_strand_id
1 'polypeptide(L)'
;MNTLRKYINIYNNIEKWFLIIMMALMVVIIFAQVVTRYVFGNSLFWSEEIGKFIFVWISWIGVSAGMVNHEHIQITIVLDILKKKGFIHAQKFMELVGNIAWMVTSFIILVYGMEPITTQMNSAVVAAATGIPMWIVYLCLPISSVLVCARLIGVIYMNIHDIVKGGETA
;
A
#
# COMPACT_ATOMS: atom_id res chain seq x y z
N MET A 1 13.53 0.76 -21.37
CA MET A 1 12.88 -0.27 -20.51
C MET A 1 13.71 -0.62 -19.28
N ASN A 2 15.02 -0.87 -19.39
CA ASN A 2 15.86 -1.25 -18.23
C ASN A 2 15.93 -0.16 -17.15
N THR A 3 15.92 1.12 -17.52
CA THR A 3 15.95 2.23 -16.56
C THR A 3 14.66 2.33 -15.74
N LEU A 4 13.48 2.24 -16.36
CA LEU A 4 12.18 2.27 -15.66
C LEU A 4 12.02 1.07 -14.74
N ARG A 5 12.33 -0.14 -15.23
CA ARG A 5 12.32 -1.37 -14.41
C ARG A 5 13.31 -1.28 -13.25
N LYS A 6 14.47 -0.65 -13.43
CA LYS A 6 15.44 -0.38 -12.36
C LYS A 6 14.86 0.53 -11.29
N TYR A 7 14.19 1.63 -11.66
CA TYR A 7 13.54 2.52 -10.70
C TYR A 7 12.43 1.83 -9.91
N ILE A 8 11.57 1.07 -10.58
CA ILE A 8 10.50 0.29 -9.94
C ILE A 8 11.09 -0.74 -8.96
N ASN A 9 12.17 -1.43 -9.33
CA ASN A 9 12.82 -2.40 -8.44
C ASN A 9 13.47 -1.73 -7.21
N ILE A 10 14.10 -0.57 -7.37
CA ILE A 10 14.66 0.18 -6.24
C ILE A 10 13.53 0.58 -5.29
N TYR A 11 12.45 1.14 -5.84
CA TYR A 11 11.27 1.52 -5.10
C TYR A 11 10.65 0.34 -4.32
N ASN A 12 10.44 -0.80 -4.99
CA ASN A 12 9.92 -2.01 -4.35
C ASN A 12 10.83 -2.52 -3.23
N ASN A 13 12.15 -2.44 -3.40
CA ASN A 13 13.09 -2.89 -2.38
C ASN A 13 13.06 -1.98 -1.15
N ILE A 14 13.00 -0.66 -1.34
CA ILE A 14 12.89 0.30 -0.23
C ILE A 14 11.62 0.03 0.58
N GLU A 15 10.48 -0.09 -0.11
CA GLU A 15 9.19 -0.37 0.52
C GLU A 15 9.19 -1.70 1.27
N LYS A 16 9.76 -2.75 0.67
CA LYS A 16 9.90 -4.06 1.30
C LYS A 16 10.76 -4.01 2.57
N TRP A 17 11.92 -3.36 2.52
CA TRP A 17 12.77 -3.21 3.71
C TRP A 17 12.10 -2.39 4.80
N PHE A 18 11.39 -1.32 4.43
CA PHE A 18 10.61 -0.52 5.36
C PHE A 18 9.56 -1.37 6.10
N LEU A 19 8.77 -2.16 5.36
CA LEU A 19 7.76 -3.07 5.93
C LEU A 19 8.38 -4.12 6.86
N ILE A 20 9.51 -4.72 6.46
CA ILE A 20 10.23 -5.71 7.29
C ILE A 20 10.68 -5.08 8.61
N ILE A 21 11.27 -3.89 8.56
CA ILE A 21 11.75 -3.19 9.76
C ILE A 21 10.58 -2.84 10.69
N MET A 22 9.49 -2.29 10.14
CA MET A 22 8.30 -1.97 10.93
C MET A 22 7.68 -3.22 11.56
N MET A 23 7.56 -4.31 10.81
CA MET A 23 7.03 -5.57 11.32
C MET A 23 7.89 -6.14 12.45
N ALA A 24 9.21 -6.17 12.25
CA ALA A 24 10.14 -6.64 13.29
C ALA A 24 10.04 -5.77 14.55
N LEU A 25 9.96 -4.45 14.39
CA LEU A 25 9.83 -3.52 15.51
C LEU A 25 8.51 -3.70 16.26
N MET A 26 7.40 -3.89 15.56
CA MET A 26 6.11 -4.22 16.17
C MET A 26 6.18 -5.53 16.98
N VAL A 27 6.75 -6.59 16.40
CA VAL A 27 6.91 -7.88 17.06
C VAL A 27 7.74 -7.75 18.34
N VAL A 28 8.87 -7.03 18.29
CA VAL A 28 9.73 -6.82 19.47
C VAL A 28 9.00 -6.05 20.56
N ILE A 29 8.23 -5.00 20.22
CA ILE A 29 7.47 -4.21 21.19
C ILE A 29 6.39 -5.05 21.88
N ILE A 30 5.59 -5.78 21.11
CA ILE A 30 4.51 -6.62 21.66
C ILE A 30 5.10 -7.80 22.44
N PHE A 31 6.20 -8.38 21.99
CA PHE A 31 6.90 -9.42 22.74
C PHE A 31 7.43 -8.89 24.07
N ALA A 32 8.06 -7.72 24.09
CA ALA A 32 8.53 -7.07 25.31
C ALA A 32 7.37 -6.75 26.27
N GLN A 33 6.21 -6.32 25.75
CA GLN A 33 4.99 -6.14 26.53
C GLN A 33 4.57 -7.44 27.22
N VAL A 34 4.50 -8.55 26.48
CA VAL A 34 4.10 -9.87 27.00
C VAL A 34 5.09 -10.31 28.09
N VAL A 35 6.39 -10.22 27.84
CA VAL A 35 7.42 -10.57 28.83
C VAL A 35 7.29 -9.71 30.08
N THR A 36 7.17 -8.39 29.94
CA THR A 36 7.06 -7.48 31.09
C THR A 36 5.81 -7.79 31.92
N ARG A 37 4.69 -8.06 31.25
CA ARG A 37 3.41 -8.35 31.88
C ARG A 37 3.42 -9.66 32.67
N TYR A 38 3.95 -10.73 32.10
CA TYR A 38 3.88 -12.05 32.72
C TYR A 38 5.07 -12.37 33.63
N VAL A 39 6.25 -11.80 33.38
CA VAL A 39 7.46 -12.05 34.19
C VAL A 39 7.62 -11.02 35.30
N PHE A 40 7.42 -9.74 35.00
CA PHE A 40 7.66 -8.64 35.93
C PHE A 40 6.37 -8.13 36.60
N GLY A 41 5.21 -8.66 36.20
CA GLY A 41 3.90 -8.26 36.75
C GLY A 41 3.48 -6.83 36.41
N ASN A 42 4.20 -6.14 35.52
CA ASN A 42 3.92 -4.76 35.10
C ASN A 42 3.64 -4.71 33.60
N SER A 43 2.59 -4.00 33.17
CA SER A 43 2.28 -3.85 31.75
C SER A 43 2.85 -2.55 31.19
N LEU A 44 3.49 -2.63 30.03
CA LEU A 44 3.91 -1.47 29.25
C LEU A 44 2.67 -0.83 28.61
N PHE A 45 2.00 0.08 29.31
CA PHE A 45 0.74 0.70 28.87
C PHE A 45 0.82 1.38 27.49
N TRP A 46 1.98 1.92 27.12
CA TRP A 46 2.21 2.57 25.82
C TRP A 46 2.45 1.59 24.65
N SER A 47 2.91 0.37 24.94
CA SER A 47 3.34 -0.59 23.91
C SER A 47 2.20 -1.04 23.00
N GLU A 48 0.99 -1.14 23.56
CA GLU A 48 -0.20 -1.55 22.82
C GLU A 48 -0.62 -0.48 21.80
N GLU A 49 -0.57 0.80 22.18
CA GLU A 49 -0.84 1.90 21.24
C GLU A 49 0.19 1.96 20.11
N ILE A 50 1.48 1.91 20.44
CA ILE A 50 2.54 1.93 19.42
C ILE A 50 2.42 0.73 18.47
N GLY A 51 2.15 -0.46 19.01
CA GLY A 51 1.92 -1.65 18.20
C GLY A 51 0.76 -1.48 17.21
N LYS A 52 -0.36 -0.90 17.66
CA LYS A 52 -1.51 -0.58 16.79
C LYS A 52 -1.15 0.44 15.71
N PHE A 53 -0.38 1.48 16.05
CA PHE A 53 0.03 2.48 15.07
C PHE A 53 0.95 1.89 14.00
N ILE A 54 1.94 1.11 14.39
CA ILE A 54 2.83 0.43 13.44
C ILE A 54 2.02 -0.53 12.56
N PHE A 55 1.09 -1.28 13.14
CA PHE A 55 0.22 -2.19 12.38
C PHE A 55 -0.59 -1.47 11.31
N VAL A 56 -1.17 -0.31 11.64
CA VAL A 56 -1.93 0.51 10.69
C VAL A 56 -1.02 0.97 9.54
N TRP A 57 0.18 1.45 9.86
CA TRP A 57 1.16 1.86 8.86
C TRP A 57 1.60 0.71 7.93
N ILE A 58 1.89 -0.47 8.49
CA ILE A 58 2.21 -1.68 7.74
C ILE A 58 1.05 -2.07 6.83
N SER A 59 -0.18 -2.05 7.34
CA SER A 59 -1.37 -2.46 6.59
C SER A 59 -1.59 -1.57 5.36
N TRP A 60 -1.46 -0.25 5.53
CA TRP A 60 -1.62 0.70 4.42
C TRP A 60 -0.49 0.63 3.41
N ILE A 61 0.77 0.68 3.84
CA ILE A 61 1.91 0.55 2.91
C ILE A 61 1.92 -0.83 2.23
N GLY A 62 1.49 -1.87 2.95
CA GLY A 62 1.32 -3.22 2.42
C GLY A 62 0.36 -3.31 1.24
N VAL A 63 -0.65 -2.43 1.15
CA VAL A 63 -1.53 -2.34 -0.04
C VAL A 63 -0.70 -2.05 -1.28
N SER A 64 0.20 -1.08 -1.19
CA SER A 64 1.05 -0.71 -2.30
C SER A 64 2.01 -1.87 -2.64
N ALA A 65 2.66 -2.49 -1.64
CA ALA A 65 3.58 -3.60 -1.86
C ALA A 65 2.90 -4.83 -2.50
N GLY A 66 1.66 -5.15 -2.09
CA GLY A 66 0.86 -6.25 -2.64
C GLY A 66 0.51 -6.07 -4.12
N MET A 67 0.46 -4.82 -4.61
CA MET A 67 0.25 -4.53 -6.03
C MET A 67 1.30 -5.17 -6.94
N VAL A 68 2.52 -5.39 -6.45
CA VAL A 68 3.61 -5.98 -7.23
C VAL A 68 3.25 -7.38 -7.75
N ASN A 69 2.47 -8.12 -6.97
CA ASN A 69 2.01 -9.46 -7.31
C ASN A 69 0.66 -9.47 -8.04
N HIS A 70 0.15 -8.30 -8.45
CA HIS A 70 -1.22 -8.14 -8.97
C HIS A 70 -2.30 -8.68 -8.02
N GLU A 71 -2.06 -8.64 -6.71
CA GLU A 71 -2.97 -9.16 -5.68
C GLU A 71 -4.19 -8.26 -5.43
N HIS A 72 -4.25 -7.07 -6.05
CA HIS A 72 -5.52 -6.36 -6.12
C HIS A 72 -6.54 -7.21 -6.85
N ILE A 73 -7.79 -7.18 -6.37
CA ILE A 73 -8.91 -7.95 -6.91
C ILE A 73 -9.09 -7.58 -8.39
N GLN A 74 -8.37 -8.29 -9.25
CA GLN A 74 -8.66 -8.40 -10.66
C GLN A 74 -9.66 -9.53 -10.79
N ILE A 75 -10.63 -9.38 -11.69
CA ILE A 75 -11.51 -10.49 -12.03
C ILE A 75 -10.70 -11.43 -12.92
N THR A 76 -9.79 -12.20 -12.33
CA THR A 76 -8.89 -13.14 -13.00
C THR A 76 -9.69 -14.17 -13.80
N ILE A 77 -10.87 -14.55 -13.30
CA ILE A 77 -11.81 -15.45 -13.99
C ILE A 77 -12.20 -14.90 -15.38
N VAL A 78 -12.51 -13.61 -15.49
CA VAL A 78 -12.90 -13.00 -16.76
C VAL A 78 -11.70 -12.87 -17.69
N LEU A 79 -10.54 -12.48 -17.16
CA LEU A 79 -9.30 -12.40 -17.93
C LEU A 79 -8.87 -13.78 -18.48
N ASP A 80 -8.97 -14.83 -17.66
CA ASP A 80 -8.61 -16.20 -18.03
C ASP A 80 -9.58 -16.79 -19.07
N ILE A 81 -10.87 -16.49 -18.97
CA ILE A 81 -11.86 -16.90 -19.98
C ILE A 81 -11.61 -16.20 -21.31
N LEU A 82 -11.34 -14.88 -21.30
CA LEU A 82 -11.03 -14.10 -22.50
C LEU A 82 -9.74 -14.61 -23.16
N LYS A 83 -8.72 -14.92 -22.36
CA LYS A 83 -7.46 -15.51 -22.82
C LYS A 83 -7.67 -16.88 -23.46
N LYS A 84 -8.44 -17.78 -22.83
CA LYS A 84 -8.78 -19.10 -23.39
C LYS A 84 -9.55 -19.02 -24.71
N LYS A 85 -10.34 -17.97 -24.91
CA LYS A 85 -11.09 -17.72 -26.16
C LYS A 85 -10.31 -16.93 -27.22
N GLY A 86 -9.06 -16.55 -26.96
CA GLY A 86 -8.20 -15.83 -27.92
C GLY A 86 -8.50 -14.34 -28.04
N PHE A 87 -9.32 -13.75 -27.17
CA PHE A 87 -9.66 -12.32 -27.18
C PHE A 87 -8.59 -11.48 -26.48
N ILE A 88 -7.38 -11.44 -27.05
CA ILE A 88 -6.22 -10.73 -26.48
C ILE A 88 -6.49 -9.23 -26.26
N HIS A 89 -7.20 -8.59 -27.19
CA HIS A 89 -7.55 -7.17 -27.10
C HIS A 89 -8.54 -6.87 -25.97
N ALA A 90 -9.54 -7.73 -25.78
CA ALA A 90 -10.52 -7.56 -24.70
C ALA A 90 -9.87 -7.77 -23.32
N GLN A 91 -8.92 -8.71 -23.20
CA GLN A 91 -8.14 -8.92 -21.98
C GLN A 91 -7.36 -7.65 -21.60
N LYS A 92 -6.58 -7.10 -22.54
CA LYS A 92 -5.79 -5.87 -22.29
C LYS A 92 -6.67 -4.67 -21.95
N PHE A 93 -7.84 -4.56 -22.58
CA PHE A 93 -8.82 -3.51 -22.27
C PHE A 93 -9.36 -3.63 -20.83
N MET A 94 -9.73 -4.84 -20.41
CA MET A 94 -10.21 -5.11 -19.05
C MET A 94 -9.14 -4.82 -17.98
N GLU A 95 -7.88 -5.18 -18.23
CA GLU A 95 -6.75 -4.86 -17.36
C GLU A 95 -6.55 -3.33 -17.25
N LEU A 96 -6.64 -2.60 -18.36
CA LEU A 96 -6.55 -1.14 -18.37
C LEU A 96 -7.68 -0.50 -17.56
N VAL A 97 -8.93 -0.95 -17.75
CA VAL A 97 -10.09 -0.47 -16.98
C VAL A 97 -9.89 -0.72 -15.49
N GLY A 98 -9.42 -1.91 -15.09
CA GLY A 98 -9.12 -2.23 -13.69
C GLY A 98 -8.05 -1.32 -13.10
N ASN A 99 -6.96 -1.08 -13.83
CA ASN A 99 -5.88 -0.19 -13.38
C ASN A 99 -6.35 1.28 -13.25
N ILE A 100 -7.19 1.76 -14.18
CA ILE A 100 -7.76 3.11 -14.11
C ILE A 100 -8.73 3.22 -12.93
N ALA A 101 -9.61 2.24 -12.73
CA ALA A 101 -10.53 2.23 -11.60
C ALA A 101 -9.77 2.28 -10.26
N TRP A 102 -8.70 1.49 -10.14
CA TRP A 102 -7.85 1.51 -8.96
C TRP A 102 -7.11 2.84 -8.77
N MET A 103 -6.69 3.49 -9.86
CA MET A 103 -6.08 4.82 -9.82
C MET A 103 -7.06 5.89 -9.34
N VAL A 104 -8.33 5.81 -9.77
CA VAL A 104 -9.39 6.70 -9.30
C VAL A 104 -9.66 6.49 -7.82
N THR A 105 -9.81 5.24 -7.36
CA THR A 105 -10.00 4.93 -5.93
C THR A 105 -8.84 5.45 -5.09
N SER A 106 -7.60 5.25 -5.54
CA SER A 106 -6.40 5.72 -4.83
C SER A 106 -6.36 7.25 -4.75
N PHE A 107 -6.78 7.93 -5.82
CA PHE A 107 -6.90 9.38 -5.83
C PHE A 107 -8.01 9.89 -4.89
N ILE A 108 -9.16 9.21 -4.83
CA ILE A 108 -10.23 9.52 -3.87
C ILE A 108 -9.69 9.39 -2.44
N ILE A 109 -9.01 8.30 -2.10
CA ILE A 109 -8.41 8.10 -0.77
C ILE A 109 -7.35 9.18 -0.49
N LEU A 110 -6.58 9.62 -1.49
CA LEU A 110 -5.63 10.70 -1.32
C LEU A 110 -6.31 12.02 -0.92
N VAL A 111 -7.41 12.39 -1.58
CA VAL A 111 -8.12 13.65 -1.32
C VAL A 111 -8.88 13.58 0.00
N TYR A 112 -9.72 12.56 0.18
CA TYR A 112 -10.54 12.41 1.40
C TYR A 112 -9.71 11.97 2.62
N GLY A 113 -8.55 11.35 2.41
CA GLY A 113 -7.61 11.01 3.48
C GLY A 113 -6.94 12.22 4.13
N MET A 114 -7.01 13.41 3.52
CA MET A 114 -6.49 14.66 4.11
C MET A 114 -7.46 15.26 5.16
N GLU A 115 -8.76 15.05 5.02
CA GLU A 115 -9.79 15.56 5.94
C GLU A 115 -9.62 15.08 7.39
N PRO A 116 -9.40 13.78 7.68
CA PRO A 116 -9.16 13.34 9.06
C PRO A 116 -7.85 13.91 9.61
N ILE A 117 -6.83 14.14 8.78
CA ILE A 117 -5.55 14.71 9.22
C ILE A 117 -5.75 16.15 9.70
N THR A 118 -6.39 17.00 8.90
CA THR A 118 -6.64 18.41 9.26
C THR A 118 -7.56 18.53 10.47
N THR A 119 -8.57 17.66 10.56
CA THR A 119 -9.48 17.60 11.72
C THR A 119 -8.70 17.28 12.99
N GLN A 120 -7.85 16.26 12.97
CA GLN A 120 -7.07 15.85 14.13
C GLN A 120 -5.99 16.87 14.52
N MET A 121 -5.45 17.61 13.56
CA MET A 121 -4.53 18.73 13.82
C MET A 121 -5.26 19.89 14.52
N ASN A 122 -6.43 20.28 14.04
CA ASN A 122 -7.21 21.39 14.60
C ASN A 122 -7.73 21.09 16.00
N SER A 123 -8.11 19.83 16.26
CA SER A 123 -8.60 19.38 17.56
C SER A 123 -7.48 18.99 18.53
N ALA A 124 -6.19 19.07 18.12
CA ALA A 124 -5.02 18.70 18.90
C ALA A 124 -5.15 17.32 19.59
N VAL A 125 -5.79 16.36 18.90
CA VAL A 125 -6.06 15.03 19.47
C VAL A 125 -4.78 14.23 19.57
N VAL A 126 -4.47 13.78 20.78
CA VAL A 126 -3.30 12.96 21.11
C VAL A 126 -3.72 11.59 21.63
N ALA A 127 -2.87 10.59 21.39
CA ALA A 127 -3.04 9.25 21.93
C ALA A 127 -2.93 9.25 23.45
N ALA A 128 -3.76 8.43 24.13
CA ALA A 128 -3.96 8.52 25.57
C ALA A 128 -2.75 8.03 26.38
N ALA A 129 -2.08 6.98 25.93
CA ALA A 129 -0.91 6.44 26.62
C ALA A 129 0.39 7.14 26.19
N THR A 130 0.53 7.42 24.91
CA THR A 130 1.80 7.86 24.32
C THR A 130 1.91 9.38 24.12
N GLY A 131 0.79 10.10 24.13
CA GLY A 131 0.75 11.53 23.78
C GLY A 131 1.07 11.82 22.31
N ILE A 132 1.15 10.78 21.46
CA ILE A 132 1.47 10.95 20.03
C ILE A 132 0.30 11.65 19.34
N PRO A 133 0.54 12.71 18.56
CA PRO A 133 -0.51 13.35 17.78
C PRO A 133 -1.12 12.39 16.76
N MET A 134 -2.45 12.25 16.79
CA MET A 134 -3.14 11.26 15.96
C MET A 134 -2.99 11.52 14.47
N TRP A 135 -2.78 12.76 14.04
CA TRP A 135 -2.56 13.11 12.63
C TRP A 135 -1.37 12.36 12.02
N ILE A 136 -0.35 11.99 12.83
CA ILE A 136 0.77 11.15 12.38
C ILE A 136 0.29 9.75 12.01
N VAL A 137 -0.63 9.19 12.78
CA VAL A 137 -1.19 7.87 12.49
C VAL A 137 -2.02 7.92 11.20
N TYR A 138 -2.80 8.99 10.99
CA TYR A 138 -3.62 9.15 9.78
C TYR A 138 -2.82 9.46 8.50
N LEU A 139 -1.57 9.93 8.61
CA LEU A 139 -0.71 10.17 7.44
C LEU A 139 -0.43 8.92 6.60
N CYS A 140 -0.58 7.72 7.17
CA CYS A 140 -0.44 6.48 6.40
C CYS A 140 -1.39 6.41 5.20
N LEU A 141 -2.58 7.03 5.28
CA LEU A 141 -3.59 7.08 4.21
C LEU A 141 -3.07 7.80 2.95
N PRO A 142 -2.75 9.11 2.98
CA PRO A 142 -2.27 9.81 1.80
C PRO A 142 -0.92 9.27 1.34
N ILE A 143 -0.03 8.85 2.25
CA ILE A 143 1.27 8.27 1.90
C ILE A 143 1.07 7.00 1.08
N SER A 144 0.24 6.07 1.55
CA SER A 144 -0.09 4.85 0.81
C SER A 144 -0.71 5.15 -0.55
N SER A 145 -1.64 6.10 -0.63
CA SER A 145 -2.27 6.48 -1.89
C SER A 145 -1.28 7.06 -2.89
N VAL A 146 -0.33 7.89 -2.46
CA VAL A 146 0.75 8.39 -3.33
C VAL A 146 1.63 7.25 -3.84
N LEU A 147 2.01 6.32 -2.95
CA LEU A 147 2.80 5.13 -3.30
C LEU A 147 2.09 4.27 -4.37
N VAL A 148 0.79 4.03 -4.19
CA VAL A 148 -0.05 3.28 -5.14
C VAL A 148 -0.16 4.02 -6.48
N CYS A 149 -0.45 5.32 -6.47
CA CYS A 149 -0.54 6.14 -7.68
C CYS A 149 0.77 6.13 -8.47
N ALA A 150 1.92 6.29 -7.80
CA ALA A 150 3.24 6.23 -8.44
C ALA A 150 3.48 4.89 -9.13
N ARG A 151 3.09 3.78 -8.48
CA ARG A 151 3.21 2.44 -9.05
C ARG A 151 2.28 2.24 -10.26
N LEU A 152 1.02 2.67 -10.16
CA LEU A 152 0.04 2.57 -11.25
C LEU A 152 0.45 3.32 -12.51
N ILE A 153 1.03 4.52 -12.36
CA ILE A 153 1.57 5.28 -13.49
C ILE A 153 2.63 4.46 -14.23
N GLY A 154 3.52 3.79 -13.48
CA GLY A 154 4.53 2.89 -14.05
C GLY A 154 3.92 1.71 -14.81
N VAL A 155 2.88 1.08 -14.26
CA VAL A 155 2.17 -0.05 -14.89
C VAL A 155 1.44 0.39 -16.17
N ILE A 156 0.70 1.50 -16.12
CA ILE A 156 -0.03 2.02 -17.28
C ILE A 156 0.94 2.38 -18.41
N TYR A 157 2.08 3.02 -18.09
CA TYR A 157 3.11 3.33 -19.07
C TYR A 157 3.67 2.08 -19.76
N MET A 158 3.94 1.02 -18.99
CA MET A 158 4.40 -0.26 -19.55
C MET A 158 3.33 -0.91 -20.44
N ASN A 159 2.07 -0.93 -19.99
CA ASN A 159 0.96 -1.51 -20.75
C ASN A 159 0.73 -0.80 -22.09
N ILE A 160 0.76 0.54 -22.12
CA ILE A 160 0.59 1.32 -23.36
C ILE A 160 1.74 1.02 -24.33
N HIS A 161 2.98 1.02 -23.84
CA HIS A 161 4.14 0.71 -24.69
C HIS A 161 4.07 -0.70 -25.28
N ASP A 162 3.62 -1.69 -24.50
CA ASP A 162 3.47 -3.08 -24.97
C ASP A 162 2.30 -3.26 -25.95
N ILE A 163 1.28 -2.40 -25.92
CA ILE A 163 0.24 -2.34 -26.94
C ILE A 163 0.80 -1.73 -28.24
N VAL A 164 1.55 -0.64 -28.16
CA VAL A 164 2.10 0.06 -29.33
C VAL A 164 3.14 -0.80 -30.06
N LYS A 165 4.05 -1.47 -29.35
CA LYS A 165 5.05 -2.36 -29.98
C LYS A 165 4.55 -3.78 -30.27
N GLY A 166 3.56 -4.26 -29.52
CA GLY A 166 2.90 -5.54 -29.79
C GLY A 166 2.09 -5.55 -31.08
N GLY A 167 1.85 -4.38 -31.70
CA GLY A 167 1.27 -4.23 -33.04
C GLY A 167 2.27 -4.31 -34.19
N GLU A 168 3.58 -4.32 -33.94
CA GLU A 168 4.62 -4.42 -34.98
C GLU A 168 5.07 -5.86 -35.27
N THR A 169 4.51 -6.86 -34.59
CA THR A 169 4.88 -8.29 -34.75
C THR A 169 3.68 -9.24 -34.89
N ALA A 170 2.56 -8.74 -35.42
CA ALA A 170 1.44 -9.56 -35.87
C ALA A 170 1.29 -9.46 -37.38
#